data_AF-F7P0I3-F1
#
_entry.id   AF-F7P0I3-F1
#
_cell.length_a   1.000
_cell.length_b   1.000
_cell.length_c   1.000
_cell.angle_alpha   90.00
_cell.angle_beta   90.00
_cell.angle_gamma   90.00
#
_symmetry.space_group_name_H-M   'P 1'
#
loop_
_entity.id
_entity.type
_entity.pdbx_description
1 polymer ?
#
loop_
_entity_poly.entity_id
_entity_poly.type
_entity_poly.pdbx_seq_one_letter_code
_entity_poly.pdbx_strand_id
1 'polypeptide(L)'
;FGEYLTPSIISMDENNHILVGKPAVSRRTSHPDKTAALFKRAMGSNTNWRLGSDTFNAPELSSLVLRSLKEDAEEFLQRPIKDVVISVPAYFSDEQRKHTRLAAELAGLNAVRLINEPTAAAMAYGLHTQQNTRSLVFDLGGGTFDVTVLEYATPVIEVHASAGDNFLGGEDFTHMLVDEVLKRADVARTTLNESELAALYACVEAAKCSNQSPLHIRWQYQEETRECEFYENELEDLWLPLLNR
;
A
#
# COMPACT_ATOMS: atom_id res chain seq x y z
N PHE A 1 -4.42 -9.28 -16.04
CA PHE A 1 -5.21 -8.03 -16.25
C PHE A 1 -4.26 -6.90 -16.67
N GLY A 2 -4.61 -6.08 -17.67
CA GLY A 2 -3.68 -5.17 -18.41
C GLY A 2 -3.13 -3.94 -17.68
N GLU A 3 -2.89 -4.02 -16.37
CA GLU A 3 -2.17 -3.00 -15.61
C GLU A 3 -0.86 -3.55 -15.06
N TYR A 4 0.10 -2.65 -14.81
CA TYR A 4 1.42 -3.02 -14.30
C TYR A 4 1.45 -3.19 -12.77
N LEU A 5 0.37 -2.84 -12.07
CA LEU A 5 0.29 -2.85 -10.61
C LEU A 5 -0.94 -3.63 -10.13
N THR A 6 -0.75 -4.47 -9.11
CA THR A 6 -1.83 -5.19 -8.42
C THR A 6 -1.99 -4.62 -7.02
N PRO A 7 -3.15 -4.01 -6.67
CA PRO A 7 -3.41 -3.52 -5.33
C PRO A 7 -3.23 -4.64 -4.28
N SER A 8 -2.53 -4.36 -3.19
CA SER A 8 -2.36 -5.32 -2.08
C SER A 8 -3.59 -5.31 -1.17
N ILE A 9 -4.74 -5.68 -1.74
CA ILE A 9 -6.04 -5.78 -1.07
C ILE A 9 -6.62 -7.16 -1.34
N ILE A 10 -7.19 -7.75 -0.29
CA ILE A 10 -7.79 -9.07 -0.33
C ILE A 10 -9.21 -8.95 0.19
N SER A 11 -10.17 -9.57 -0.50
CA SER A 11 -11.56 -9.64 -0.04
C SER A 11 -12.04 -11.08 -0.16
N MET A 12 -12.98 -11.48 0.68
CA MET A 12 -13.64 -12.77 0.57
C MET A 12 -15.08 -12.58 0.08
N ASP A 13 -15.46 -13.36 -0.94
CA ASP A 13 -16.83 -13.38 -1.46
C ASP A 13 -17.76 -14.24 -0.59
N GLU A 14 -19.03 -14.29 -1.00
CA GLU A 14 -20.09 -14.95 -0.25
C GLU A 14 -20.01 -16.47 -0.33
N ASN A 15 -19.23 -17.00 -1.27
CA ASN A 15 -18.92 -18.42 -1.46
C ASN A 15 -17.56 -18.81 -0.83
N ASN A 16 -16.97 -17.93 -0.02
CA ASN A 16 -15.64 -18.06 0.56
C ASN A 16 -14.48 -18.11 -0.47
N HIS A 17 -14.68 -17.59 -1.67
CA HIS A 17 -13.59 -17.39 -2.61
C HIS A 17 -12.80 -16.13 -2.27
N ILE A 18 -11.48 -16.24 -2.38
CA ILE A 18 -10.56 -15.12 -2.19
C ILE A 18 -10.46 -14.31 -3.49
N LEU A 19 -10.64 -13.01 -3.35
CA LEU A 19 -10.44 -12.00 -4.38
C LEU A 19 -9.20 -11.19 -4.01
N VAL A 20 -8.33 -10.92 -4.97
CA VAL A 20 -7.08 -10.18 -4.78
C VAL A 20 -7.00 -9.03 -5.78
N GLY A 21 -6.46 -7.88 -5.37
CA GLY A 21 -6.25 -6.75 -6.29
C GLY A 21 -7.53 -5.96 -6.56
N LYS A 22 -7.73 -5.56 -7.82
CA LYS A 22 -8.87 -4.72 -8.21
C LYS A 22 -10.24 -5.28 -7.85
N PRO A 23 -10.54 -6.58 -8.03
CA PRO A 23 -11.81 -7.15 -7.56
C PRO A 23 -12.03 -6.95 -6.06
N ALA A 24 -10.97 -6.99 -5.25
CA ALA A 24 -11.04 -6.72 -3.81
C ALA A 24 -11.20 -5.22 -3.50
N VAL A 25 -10.59 -4.32 -4.28
CA VAL A 25 -10.76 -2.86 -4.14
C VAL A 25 -12.25 -2.49 -4.22
N SER A 26 -12.98 -2.98 -5.23
CA SER A 26 -14.41 -2.69 -5.39
C SER A 26 -15.27 -3.20 -4.22
N ARG A 27 -14.79 -4.23 -3.51
CA ARG A 27 -15.47 -4.79 -2.34
C ARG A 27 -15.10 -4.10 -1.03
N ARG A 28 -14.01 -3.32 -0.98
CA ARG A 28 -13.65 -2.53 0.21
C ARG A 28 -14.80 -1.62 0.65
N THR A 29 -15.59 -1.10 -0.29
CA THR A 29 -16.77 -0.27 -0.01
C THR A 29 -18.00 -1.09 0.40
N SER A 30 -18.31 -2.17 -0.32
CA SER A 30 -19.54 -2.94 -0.08
C SER A 30 -19.44 -3.97 1.05
N HIS A 31 -18.26 -4.53 1.28
CA HIS A 31 -17.97 -5.57 2.27
C HIS A 31 -16.66 -5.25 3.01
N PRO A 32 -16.58 -4.12 3.73
CA PRO A 32 -15.37 -3.70 4.45
C PRO A 32 -14.93 -4.73 5.50
N ASP A 33 -15.88 -5.38 6.17
CA ASP A 33 -15.66 -6.43 7.18
C ASP A 33 -15.04 -7.71 6.60
N LYS A 34 -15.21 -7.95 5.30
CA LYS A 34 -14.62 -9.07 4.56
C LYS A 34 -13.43 -8.66 3.71
N THR A 35 -12.83 -7.51 3.97
CA THR A 35 -11.73 -6.97 3.17
C THR A 35 -10.53 -6.60 4.05
N ALA A 36 -9.35 -7.10 3.69
CA ALA A 36 -8.07 -6.76 4.31
C ALA A 36 -7.20 -5.92 3.38
N ALA A 37 -6.61 -4.87 3.93
CA ALA A 37 -5.63 -4.00 3.27
C ALA A 37 -4.54 -3.61 4.28
N LEU A 38 -3.45 -3.02 3.79
CA LEU A 38 -2.34 -2.50 4.61
C LEU A 38 -1.68 -3.51 5.56
N PHE A 39 -1.89 -4.80 5.34
CA PHE A 39 -1.33 -5.87 6.17
C PHE A 39 0.21 -5.93 6.12
N LYS A 40 0.85 -5.31 5.12
CA LYS A 40 2.33 -5.12 5.10
C LYS A 40 2.82 -4.35 6.34
N ARG A 41 2.05 -3.35 6.84
CA ARG A 41 2.39 -2.59 8.06
C ARG A 41 2.49 -3.48 9.30
N ALA A 42 1.79 -4.61 9.31
CA ALA A 42 1.73 -5.53 10.44
C ALA A 42 2.65 -6.76 10.27
N MET A 43 3.54 -6.76 9.27
CA MET A 43 4.59 -7.77 9.18
C MET A 43 5.45 -7.76 10.46
N GLY A 44 5.74 -8.94 11.00
CA GLY A 44 6.41 -9.11 12.29
C GLY A 44 5.54 -8.81 13.52
N SER A 45 4.23 -8.63 13.36
CA SER A 45 3.28 -8.47 14.48
C SER A 45 2.34 -9.67 14.61
N ASN A 46 1.59 -9.73 15.72
CA ASN A 46 0.52 -10.71 15.95
C ASN A 46 -0.86 -10.23 15.46
N THR A 47 -0.89 -9.23 14.59
CA THR A 47 -2.15 -8.69 14.05
C THR A 47 -2.78 -9.71 13.11
N ASN A 48 -4.09 -9.93 13.28
CA ASN A 48 -4.86 -10.85 12.47
C ASN A 48 -6.09 -10.13 11.88
N TRP A 49 -6.50 -10.58 10.69
CA TRP A 49 -7.71 -10.15 10.01
C TRP A 49 -8.68 -11.30 9.96
N ARG A 50 -9.94 -11.01 10.28
CA ARG A 50 -11.00 -11.98 10.10
C ARG A 50 -11.70 -11.69 8.78
N LEU A 51 -11.71 -12.66 7.87
CA LEU A 51 -12.48 -12.60 6.65
C LEU A 51 -13.51 -13.73 6.74
N GLY A 52 -14.76 -13.36 7.03
CA GLY A 52 -15.85 -14.31 7.32
C GLY A 52 -15.57 -15.21 8.54
N SER A 53 -15.49 -16.52 8.33
CA SER A 53 -15.16 -17.50 9.40
C SER A 53 -13.66 -17.62 9.65
N ASP A 54 -12.84 -17.21 8.69
CA ASP A 54 -11.43 -17.54 8.67
C ASP A 54 -10.61 -16.36 9.21
N THR A 55 -9.48 -16.69 9.83
CA THR A 55 -8.56 -15.71 10.41
C THR A 55 -7.22 -15.83 9.71
N PHE A 56 -6.69 -14.70 9.28
CA PHE A 56 -5.44 -14.61 8.53
C PHE A 56 -4.46 -13.69 9.24
N ASN A 57 -3.19 -14.06 9.23
CA ASN A 57 -2.08 -13.19 9.62
C ASN A 57 -1.48 -12.45 8.40
N ALA A 58 -0.56 -11.52 8.66
CA ALA A 58 0.07 -10.72 7.60
C ALA A 58 0.86 -11.57 6.56
N PRO A 59 1.65 -12.59 6.94
CA PRO A 59 2.26 -13.51 5.98
C PRO A 59 1.27 -14.26 5.08
N GLU A 60 0.17 -14.76 5.64
CA GLU A 60 -0.85 -15.50 4.89
C GLU A 60 -1.53 -14.59 3.87
N LEU A 61 -1.96 -13.40 4.28
CA LEU A 61 -2.50 -12.39 3.37
C LEU A 61 -1.48 -12.03 2.28
N SER A 62 -0.23 -11.77 2.66
CA SER A 62 0.82 -11.43 1.68
C SER A 62 1.07 -12.58 0.69
N SER A 63 0.93 -13.84 1.10
CA SER A 63 1.06 -15.00 0.22
C SER A 63 -0.02 -15.06 -0.87
N LEU A 64 -1.24 -14.59 -0.56
CA LEU A 64 -2.34 -14.53 -1.53
C LEU A 64 -2.04 -13.50 -2.63
N VAL A 65 -1.46 -12.35 -2.26
CA VAL A 65 -0.97 -11.36 -3.24
C VAL A 65 0.16 -11.94 -4.09
N LEU A 66 1.16 -12.57 -3.46
CA LEU A 66 2.28 -13.17 -4.18
C LEU A 66 1.85 -14.29 -5.13
N ARG A 67 0.84 -15.08 -4.75
CA ARG A 67 0.26 -16.12 -5.61
C ARG A 67 -0.44 -15.51 -6.82
N SER A 68 -1.25 -14.47 -6.64
CA SER A 68 -1.87 -13.75 -7.76
C SER A 68 -0.84 -13.15 -8.71
N LEU A 69 0.24 -12.53 -8.19
CA LEU A 69 1.33 -12.01 -9.01
C LEU A 69 2.10 -13.10 -9.76
N LYS A 70 2.29 -14.26 -9.12
CA LYS A 70 2.89 -15.44 -9.74
C LYS A 70 2.03 -15.92 -10.91
N GLU A 71 0.72 -16.07 -10.70
CA GLU A 71 -0.23 -16.51 -11.73
C GLU A 71 -0.22 -15.56 -12.93
N ASP A 72 -0.27 -14.24 -12.70
CA ASP A 72 -0.17 -13.23 -13.76
C ASP A 72 1.16 -13.36 -14.54
N ALA A 73 2.29 -13.56 -13.85
CA ALA A 73 3.60 -13.71 -14.48
C ALA A 73 3.77 -15.04 -15.25
N GLU A 74 3.22 -16.14 -14.72
CA GLU A 74 3.20 -17.45 -15.38
C GLU A 74 2.33 -17.43 -16.64
N GLU A 75 1.18 -16.75 -16.59
CA GLU A 75 0.32 -16.52 -17.75
C GLU A 75 1.05 -15.67 -18.81
N PHE A 76 1.73 -14.59 -18.43
CA PHE A 76 2.46 -13.77 -19.39
C PHE A 76 3.65 -14.51 -20.02
N LEU A 77 4.43 -15.24 -19.23
CA LEU A 77 5.66 -15.91 -19.68
C LEU A 77 5.43 -17.32 -20.22
N GLN A 78 4.23 -17.87 -20.06
CA GLN A 78 3.84 -19.23 -20.48
C GLN A 78 4.77 -20.32 -19.90
N ARG A 79 5.22 -20.13 -18.64
CA ARG A 79 6.10 -21.07 -17.95
C ARG A 79 5.95 -20.94 -16.43
N PRO A 80 6.21 -22.01 -15.66
CA PRO A 80 6.16 -21.93 -14.21
C PRO A 80 7.25 -21.02 -13.65
N ILE A 81 6.91 -20.27 -12.59
CA ILE A 81 7.79 -19.39 -11.84
C ILE A 81 7.97 -19.95 -10.42
N LYS A 82 9.22 -20.03 -9.99
CA LYS A 82 9.59 -20.60 -8.69
C LYS A 82 10.50 -19.67 -7.91
N ASP A 83 11.63 -19.30 -8.49
CA ASP A 83 12.64 -18.48 -7.81
C ASP A 83 12.39 -17.00 -8.04
N VAL A 84 12.34 -16.23 -6.95
CA VAL A 84 11.99 -14.80 -6.98
C VAL A 84 12.90 -13.96 -6.08
N VAL A 85 13.10 -12.71 -6.48
CA VAL A 85 13.68 -11.67 -5.62
C VAL A 85 12.54 -10.76 -5.17
N ILE A 86 12.39 -10.56 -3.86
CA ILE A 86 11.31 -9.73 -3.28
C ILE A 86 11.94 -8.51 -2.61
N SER A 87 11.41 -7.33 -2.90
CA SER A 87 11.84 -6.10 -2.23
C SER A 87 11.20 -5.96 -0.85
N VAL A 88 11.94 -5.40 0.11
CA VAL A 88 11.46 -5.06 1.45
C VAL A 88 12.00 -3.69 1.88
N PRO A 89 11.34 -2.96 2.78
CA PRO A 89 11.87 -1.72 3.34
C PRO A 89 13.25 -1.93 3.94
N ALA A 90 14.11 -0.91 3.86
CA ALA A 90 15.51 -1.07 4.26
C ALA A 90 15.65 -1.33 5.76
N TYR A 91 14.82 -0.68 6.58
CA TYR A 91 14.81 -0.82 8.04
C TYR A 91 14.03 -2.03 8.57
N PHE A 92 13.48 -2.90 7.70
CA PHE A 92 12.78 -4.10 8.16
C PHE A 92 13.67 -4.98 9.04
N SER A 93 13.13 -5.38 10.19
CA SER A 93 13.78 -6.27 11.14
C SER A 93 13.99 -7.68 10.57
N ASP A 94 14.85 -8.47 11.21
CA ASP A 94 15.05 -9.87 10.84
C ASP A 94 13.75 -10.68 10.90
N GLU A 95 12.88 -10.37 11.86
CA GLU A 95 11.56 -11.02 12.00
C GLU A 95 10.64 -10.67 10.83
N GLN A 96 10.55 -9.39 10.47
CA GLN A 96 9.77 -8.93 9.32
C GLN A 96 10.27 -9.57 8.02
N ARG A 97 11.59 -9.65 7.82
CA ARG A 97 12.23 -10.33 6.68
C ARG A 97 11.92 -11.82 6.64
N LYS A 98 11.92 -12.51 7.79
CA LYS A 98 11.51 -13.92 7.88
C LYS A 98 10.04 -14.09 7.50
N HIS A 99 9.17 -13.21 7.98
CA HIS A 99 7.74 -13.23 7.63
C HIS A 99 7.51 -12.99 6.13
N THR A 100 8.29 -12.12 5.47
CA THR A 100 8.21 -11.96 4.00
C THR A 100 8.64 -13.22 3.26
N ARG A 101 9.69 -13.91 3.73
CA ARG A 101 10.09 -15.21 3.15
C ARG A 101 9.02 -16.27 3.35
N LEU A 102 8.39 -16.32 4.53
CA LEU A 102 7.29 -17.22 4.81
C LEU A 102 6.10 -16.97 3.87
N ALA A 103 5.75 -15.70 3.62
CA ALA A 103 4.72 -15.36 2.65
C ALA A 103 5.04 -15.90 1.23
N ALA A 104 6.30 -15.83 0.81
CA ALA A 104 6.75 -16.40 -0.46
C ALA A 104 6.62 -17.93 -0.47
N GLU A 105 7.04 -18.60 0.60
CA GLU A 105 6.93 -20.05 0.74
C GLU A 105 5.46 -20.52 0.67
N LEU A 106 4.55 -19.85 1.38
CA LEU A 106 3.10 -20.09 1.34
C LEU A 106 2.48 -19.85 -0.05
N ALA A 107 3.12 -19.01 -0.88
CA ALA A 107 2.74 -18.80 -2.27
C ALA A 107 3.35 -19.84 -3.24
N GLY A 108 4.14 -20.79 -2.74
CA GLY A 108 4.86 -21.76 -3.55
C GLY A 108 6.01 -21.12 -4.35
N LEU A 109 6.63 -20.08 -3.79
CA LEU A 109 7.77 -19.36 -4.33
C LEU A 109 8.99 -19.55 -3.43
N ASN A 110 10.17 -19.59 -4.04
CA ASN A 110 11.45 -19.57 -3.34
C ASN A 110 12.03 -18.15 -3.42
N ALA A 111 11.95 -17.41 -2.32
CA ALA A 111 12.56 -16.09 -2.20
C ALA A 111 14.10 -16.23 -2.09
N VAL A 112 14.78 -16.37 -3.23
CA VAL A 112 16.23 -16.57 -3.31
C VAL A 112 16.99 -15.43 -2.64
N ARG A 113 16.44 -14.22 -2.73
CA ARG A 113 16.99 -13.03 -2.10
C ARG A 113 15.88 -12.06 -1.73
N LEU A 114 16.02 -11.43 -0.56
CA LEU A 114 15.32 -10.19 -0.27
C LEU A 114 16.26 -9.04 -0.62
N ILE A 115 15.77 -8.07 -1.38
CA ILE A 115 16.49 -6.84 -1.73
C ILE A 115 15.87 -5.67 -0.98
N ASN A 116 16.66 -4.68 -0.58
CA ASN A 116 16.10 -3.47 -0.01
C ASN A 116 15.43 -2.64 -1.12
N GLU A 117 14.24 -2.13 -0.88
CA GLU A 117 13.50 -1.23 -1.78
C GLU A 117 14.37 -0.09 -2.34
N PRO A 118 15.13 0.69 -1.54
CA PRO A 118 15.98 1.75 -2.07
C PRO A 118 17.12 1.23 -2.95
N THR A 119 17.63 0.02 -2.69
CA THR A 119 18.64 -0.61 -3.56
C THR A 119 18.04 -1.06 -4.88
N ALA A 120 16.82 -1.61 -4.87
CA ALA A 120 16.10 -1.97 -6.08
C ALA A 120 15.79 -0.73 -6.93
N ALA A 121 15.34 0.37 -6.30
CA ALA A 121 15.11 1.65 -6.95
C ALA A 121 16.39 2.22 -7.57
N ALA A 122 17.51 2.21 -6.84
CA ALA A 122 18.82 2.65 -7.34
C ALA A 122 19.29 1.85 -8.56
N MET A 123 19.08 0.53 -8.55
CA MET A 123 19.39 -0.34 -9.69
C MET A 123 18.52 0.01 -10.90
N ALA A 124 17.21 0.20 -10.70
CA ALA A 124 16.26 0.55 -11.76
C ALA A 124 16.53 1.92 -12.38
N TYR A 125 16.93 2.93 -11.59
CA TYR A 125 17.33 4.24 -12.09
C TYR A 125 18.63 4.20 -12.90
N GLY A 126 19.42 3.13 -12.77
CA GLY A 126 20.69 3.00 -13.47
C GLY A 126 21.86 3.69 -12.77
N LEU A 127 21.80 3.92 -11.46
CA LEU A 127 22.91 4.54 -10.71
C LEU A 127 24.23 3.76 -10.85
N HIS A 128 24.14 2.45 -11.10
CA HIS A 128 25.30 1.59 -11.39
C HIS A 128 26.05 1.96 -12.69
N THR A 129 25.48 2.83 -13.52
CA THR A 129 26.10 3.33 -14.77
C THR A 129 26.78 4.69 -14.60
N GLN A 130 26.56 5.36 -13.45
CA GLN A 130 27.12 6.67 -13.14
C GLN A 130 28.33 6.50 -12.20
N GLN A 131 29.42 7.23 -12.43
CA GLN A 131 30.61 7.13 -11.58
C GLN A 131 30.48 8.02 -10.34
N ASN A 132 30.61 7.41 -9.16
CA ASN A 132 30.81 8.07 -7.86
C ASN A 132 29.74 9.12 -7.50
N THR A 133 28.47 8.79 -7.72
CA THR A 133 27.33 9.65 -7.32
C THR A 133 26.78 9.18 -5.98
N ARG A 134 26.71 10.11 -5.01
CA ARG A 134 25.90 9.95 -3.81
C ARG A 134 24.48 10.42 -4.11
N SER A 135 23.51 9.57 -3.82
CA SER A 135 22.10 9.77 -4.15
C SER A 135 21.22 9.60 -2.91
N LEU A 136 20.08 10.29 -2.91
CA LEU A 136 19.02 10.11 -1.93
C LEU A 136 17.86 9.39 -2.62
N VAL A 137 17.43 8.27 -2.05
CA VAL A 137 16.16 7.65 -2.40
C VAL A 137 15.14 8.11 -1.37
N PHE A 138 14.08 8.74 -1.84
CA PHE A 138 12.92 9.16 -1.06
C PHE A 138 11.72 8.35 -1.56
N ASP A 139 11.26 7.40 -0.75
CA ASP A 139 10.19 6.48 -1.08
C ASP A 139 9.01 6.70 -0.14
N LEU A 140 7.98 7.40 -0.63
CA LEU A 140 6.72 7.61 0.07
C LEU A 140 5.63 6.77 -0.61
N GLY A 141 5.40 5.58 -0.06
CA GLY A 141 4.41 4.65 -0.56
C GLY A 141 3.00 4.91 -0.03
N GLY A 142 2.07 4.00 -0.34
CA GLY A 142 0.71 4.06 0.21
C GLY A 142 0.65 3.84 1.73
N GLY A 143 1.61 3.09 2.29
CA GLY A 143 1.62 2.70 3.69
C GLY A 143 2.90 2.97 4.46
N THR A 144 4.03 3.20 3.81
CA THR A 144 5.34 3.33 4.47
C THR A 144 6.14 4.44 3.83
N PHE A 145 7.03 5.02 4.61
CA PHE A 145 7.98 6.03 4.17
C PHE A 145 9.41 5.58 4.47
N ASP A 146 10.28 5.62 3.47
CA ASP A 146 11.68 5.23 3.56
C ASP A 146 12.56 6.30 2.90
N VAL A 147 13.62 6.71 3.60
CA VAL A 147 14.65 7.60 3.06
C VAL A 147 16.01 6.95 3.22
N THR A 148 16.76 6.87 2.12
CA THR A 148 18.06 6.19 2.11
C THR A 148 19.09 7.00 1.34
N VAL A 149 20.23 7.29 1.98
CA VAL A 149 21.40 7.84 1.32
C VAL A 149 22.26 6.67 0.86
N LEU A 150 22.51 6.61 -0.44
CA LEU A 150 23.32 5.56 -1.06
C LEU A 150 24.37 6.16 -1.97
N GLU A 151 25.43 5.40 -2.19
CA GLU A 151 26.51 5.77 -3.09
C GLU A 151 26.84 4.58 -3.98
N TYR A 152 27.03 4.85 -5.26
CA TYR A 152 27.57 3.84 -6.15
C TYR A 152 29.10 3.94 -6.15
N ALA A 153 29.72 3.05 -5.39
CA ALA A 153 31.16 2.83 -5.37
C ALA A 153 31.45 1.54 -6.14
N THR A 154 31.72 1.68 -7.45
CA THR A 154 31.87 0.55 -8.39
C THR A 154 32.70 -0.60 -7.78
N PRO A 155 32.18 -1.83 -7.73
CA PRO A 155 30.93 -2.35 -8.31
C PRO A 155 29.73 -2.44 -7.34
N VAL A 156 29.79 -1.79 -6.17
CA VAL A 156 28.84 -1.98 -5.06
C VAL A 156 27.96 -0.75 -4.87
N ILE A 157 26.67 -0.97 -4.59
CA ILE A 157 25.79 0.07 -4.03
C ILE A 157 25.94 0.01 -2.51
N GLU A 158 26.55 1.03 -1.94
CA GLU A 158 26.71 1.17 -0.49
C GLU A 158 25.57 2.00 0.08
N VAL A 159 24.95 1.51 1.15
CA VAL A 159 23.95 2.25 1.92
C VAL A 159 24.65 2.93 3.08
N HIS A 160 24.69 4.26 3.06
CA HIS A 160 25.34 5.06 4.12
C HIS A 160 24.43 5.23 5.33
N ALA A 161 23.16 5.53 5.07
CA ALA A 161 22.16 5.74 6.10
C ALA A 161 20.78 5.42 5.56
N SER A 162 19.92 4.89 6.42
CA SER A 162 18.51 4.66 6.11
C SER A 162 17.67 4.99 7.34
N ALA A 163 16.56 5.66 7.12
CA ALA A 163 15.55 6.01 8.10
C ALA A 163 14.16 5.94 7.45
N GLY A 164 13.11 5.99 8.25
CA GLY A 164 11.75 5.95 7.73
C GLY A 164 10.70 5.75 8.80
N ASP A 165 9.46 5.58 8.36
CA ASP A 165 8.28 5.44 9.20
C ASP A 165 7.31 4.41 8.60
N ASN A 166 7.08 3.33 9.36
CA ASN A 166 6.16 2.23 8.99
C ASN A 166 4.68 2.63 8.99
N PHE A 167 4.36 3.78 9.54
CA PHE A 167 3.01 4.30 9.76
C PHE A 167 2.87 5.71 9.18
N LEU A 168 3.54 5.95 8.05
CA LEU A 168 3.40 7.15 7.23
C LEU A 168 3.33 6.75 5.76
N GLY A 169 2.27 7.14 5.07
CA GLY A 169 2.09 6.90 3.65
C GLY A 169 0.79 7.50 3.14
N GLY A 170 0.52 7.32 1.85
CA GLY A 170 -0.64 7.88 1.15
C GLY A 170 -2.00 7.66 1.83
N GLU A 171 -2.19 6.57 2.56
CA GLU A 171 -3.45 6.30 3.28
C GLU A 171 -3.65 7.24 4.48
N ASP A 172 -2.58 7.71 5.12
CA ASP A 172 -2.69 8.64 6.25
C ASP A 172 -3.13 10.04 5.77
N PHE A 173 -2.66 10.45 4.59
CA PHE A 173 -3.14 11.68 3.90
C PHE A 173 -4.64 11.57 3.58
N THR A 174 -5.09 10.41 3.10
CA THR A 174 -6.51 10.14 2.81
C THR A 174 -7.34 10.17 4.08
N HIS A 175 -6.88 9.56 5.17
CA HIS A 175 -7.58 9.59 6.45
C HIS A 175 -7.76 11.02 6.98
N MET A 176 -6.72 11.86 6.93
CA MET A 176 -6.84 13.27 7.32
C MET A 176 -7.85 14.02 6.45
N LEU A 177 -7.87 13.77 5.14
CA LEU A 177 -8.82 14.40 4.23
C LEU A 177 -10.25 13.91 4.45
N VAL A 178 -10.46 12.62 4.75
CA VAL A 178 -11.77 12.09 5.15
C VAL A 178 -12.29 12.80 6.41
N ASP A 179 -11.45 12.91 7.44
CA ASP A 179 -11.86 13.55 8.70
C ASP A 179 -12.19 15.04 8.49
N GLU A 180 -11.45 15.74 7.62
CA GLU A 180 -11.74 17.14 7.27
C GLU A 180 -13.00 17.28 6.41
N VAL A 181 -13.28 16.35 5.48
CA VAL A 181 -14.55 16.31 4.72
C VAL A 181 -15.75 16.16 5.67
N LEU A 182 -15.66 15.23 6.63
CA LEU A 182 -16.71 15.01 7.64
C LEU A 182 -16.96 16.26 8.47
N LYS A 183 -15.88 16.93 8.88
CA LYS A 183 -15.94 18.18 9.65
C LYS A 183 -16.59 19.32 8.85
N ARG A 184 -16.24 19.52 7.57
CA ARG A 184 -16.86 20.54 6.71
C ARG A 184 -18.34 20.28 6.45
N ALA A 185 -18.70 19.00 6.34
CA ALA A 185 -20.08 18.58 6.14
C ALA A 185 -20.92 18.58 7.44
N ASP A 186 -20.31 18.89 8.60
CA ASP A 186 -20.92 18.77 9.93
C ASP A 186 -21.51 17.36 10.19
N VAL A 187 -20.81 16.33 9.71
CA VAL A 187 -21.20 14.92 9.88
C VAL A 187 -20.30 14.25 10.89
N ALA A 188 -20.87 13.82 12.02
CA ALA A 188 -20.15 13.02 12.98
C ALA A 188 -19.86 11.62 12.42
N ARG A 189 -18.61 11.16 12.49
CA ARG A 189 -18.15 9.84 12.00
C ARG A 189 -18.97 8.67 12.56
N THR A 190 -19.47 8.79 13.78
CA THR A 190 -20.31 7.79 14.46
C THR A 190 -21.69 7.63 13.85
N THR A 191 -22.12 8.55 12.99
CA THR A 191 -23.41 8.47 12.28
C THR A 191 -23.32 7.63 11.01
N LEU A 192 -22.10 7.32 10.55
CA LEU A 192 -21.86 6.50 9.36
C LEU A 192 -21.69 5.04 9.77
N ASN A 193 -22.34 4.16 9.03
CA ASN A 193 -22.01 2.73 9.08
C ASN A 193 -20.70 2.46 8.31
N GLU A 194 -20.19 1.23 8.43
CA GLU A 194 -18.90 0.85 7.81
C GLU A 194 -18.89 1.01 6.29
N SER A 195 -19.99 0.68 5.61
CA SER A 195 -20.11 0.80 4.15
C SER A 195 -20.17 2.26 3.70
N GLU A 196 -20.89 3.12 4.42
CA GLU A 196 -20.94 4.55 4.14
C GLU A 196 -19.57 5.22 4.33
N LEU A 197 -18.87 4.88 5.43
CA LEU A 197 -17.52 5.38 5.67
C LEU A 197 -16.54 4.89 4.61
N ALA A 198 -16.64 3.62 4.19
CA ALA A 198 -15.80 3.06 3.13
C ALA A 198 -16.12 3.65 1.74
N ALA A 199 -17.36 4.07 1.49
CA ALA A 199 -17.76 4.77 0.27
C ALA A 199 -17.15 6.18 0.24
N LEU A 200 -17.27 6.93 1.34
CA LEU A 200 -16.62 8.23 1.48
C LEU A 200 -15.10 8.10 1.29
N TYR A 201 -14.48 7.12 1.95
CA TYR A 201 -13.04 6.87 1.80
C TYR A 201 -12.63 6.67 0.34
N ALA A 202 -13.36 5.83 -0.39
CA ALA A 202 -13.07 5.57 -1.80
C ALA A 202 -13.20 6.83 -2.66
N CYS A 203 -14.22 7.66 -2.42
CA CYS A 203 -14.38 8.95 -3.09
C CYS A 203 -13.21 9.90 -2.80
N VAL A 204 -12.77 9.98 -1.54
CA VAL A 204 -11.66 10.83 -1.13
C VAL A 204 -10.33 10.36 -1.71
N GLU A 205 -10.05 9.06 -1.69
CA GLU A 205 -8.84 8.47 -2.30
C GLU A 205 -8.79 8.74 -3.80
N ALA A 206 -9.90 8.54 -4.50
CA ALA A 206 -10.01 8.80 -5.92
C ALA A 206 -9.79 10.29 -6.24
N ALA A 207 -10.35 11.19 -5.43
CA ALA A 207 -10.13 12.62 -5.56
C ALA A 207 -8.65 12.96 -5.36
N LYS A 208 -8.03 12.54 -4.25
CA LYS A 208 -6.61 12.75 -3.95
C LYS A 208 -5.70 12.33 -5.12
N CYS A 209 -5.97 11.17 -5.72
CA CYS A 209 -5.18 10.65 -6.84
C CYS A 209 -5.49 11.32 -8.20
N SER A 210 -6.53 12.14 -8.31
CA SER A 210 -6.91 12.81 -9.57
C SER A 210 -6.01 13.98 -9.96
N ASN A 211 -5.24 14.53 -9.01
CA ASN A 211 -4.37 15.69 -9.17
C ASN A 211 -5.08 16.94 -9.77
N GLN A 212 -6.37 17.10 -9.46
CA GLN A 212 -7.17 18.26 -9.86
C GLN A 212 -7.12 19.36 -8.79
N SER A 213 -7.17 20.62 -9.23
CA SER A 213 -7.27 21.80 -8.35
C SER A 213 -8.38 22.75 -8.86
N PRO A 214 -9.40 23.07 -8.05
CA PRO A 214 -9.62 22.53 -6.70
C PRO A 214 -9.97 21.03 -6.73
N LEU A 215 -9.72 20.37 -5.61
CA LEU A 215 -10.09 18.98 -5.40
C LEU A 215 -11.59 18.90 -5.10
N HIS A 216 -12.37 18.31 -6.01
CA HIS A 216 -13.81 18.14 -5.81
C HIS A 216 -14.12 16.76 -5.24
N ILE A 217 -14.80 16.73 -4.09
CA ILE A 217 -15.22 15.49 -3.42
C ILE A 217 -16.74 15.48 -3.36
N ARG A 218 -17.35 14.51 -4.03
CA ARG A 218 -18.79 14.25 -4.03
C ARG A 218 -19.05 12.88 -3.41
N TRP A 219 -19.94 12.82 -2.43
CA TRP A 219 -20.29 11.58 -1.74
C TRP A 219 -21.77 11.55 -1.34
N GLN A 220 -22.30 10.36 -1.10
CA GLN A 220 -23.67 10.17 -0.64
C GLN A 220 -23.70 10.08 0.89
N TYR A 221 -24.60 10.83 1.51
CA TYR A 221 -24.87 10.74 2.94
C TYR A 221 -26.39 10.74 3.13
N GLN A 222 -26.93 9.65 3.68
CA GLN A 222 -28.37 9.41 3.72
C GLN A 222 -28.97 9.47 2.30
N GLU A 223 -30.02 10.26 2.08
CA GLU A 223 -30.66 10.44 0.77
C GLU A 223 -30.12 11.68 0.01
N GLU A 224 -29.06 12.33 0.53
CA GLU A 224 -28.50 13.57 -0.03
C GLU A 224 -27.09 13.37 -0.58
N THR A 225 -26.81 14.05 -1.69
CA THR A 225 -25.44 14.19 -2.19
C THR A 225 -24.77 15.38 -1.50
N ARG A 226 -23.64 15.12 -0.86
CA ARG A 226 -22.79 16.14 -0.24
C ARG A 226 -21.59 16.41 -1.15
N GLU A 227 -21.17 17.67 -1.18
CA GLU A 227 -20.04 18.13 -1.98
C GLU A 227 -19.11 19.01 -1.13
N CYS A 228 -17.81 18.83 -1.31
CA CYS A 228 -16.78 19.65 -0.72
C CYS A 228 -15.70 19.94 -1.75
N GLU A 229 -15.12 21.14 -1.67
CA GLU A 229 -13.99 21.55 -2.49
C GLU A 229 -12.81 21.88 -1.57
N PHE A 230 -11.60 21.54 -2.02
CA PHE A 230 -10.36 21.85 -1.33
C PHE A 230 -9.38 22.49 -2.29
N TYR A 231 -8.87 23.66 -1.94
CA TYR A 231 -7.78 24.30 -2.67
C TYR A 231 -6.42 23.81 -2.19
N GLU A 232 -5.40 23.99 -3.01
CA GLU A 232 -4.04 23.50 -2.76
C GLU A 232 -3.48 23.99 -1.41
N ASN A 233 -3.67 25.26 -1.08
CA ASN A 233 -3.23 25.83 0.20
C ASN A 233 -3.93 25.16 1.41
N GLU A 234 -5.20 24.80 1.29
CA GLU A 234 -5.93 24.11 2.36
C GLU A 234 -5.44 22.68 2.55
N LEU A 235 -5.09 22.00 1.44
CA LEU A 235 -4.52 20.66 1.47
C LEU A 235 -3.10 20.67 2.04
N GLU A 236 -2.28 21.67 1.69
CA GLU A 236 -0.97 21.88 2.28
C GLU A 236 -1.06 22.07 3.80
N ASP A 237 -1.93 22.97 4.27
CA ASP A 237 -2.13 23.21 5.71
C ASP A 237 -2.65 21.96 6.42
N LEU A 238 -3.58 21.23 5.80
CA LEU A 238 -4.13 19.99 6.32
C LEU A 238 -3.03 18.92 6.48
N TRP A 239 -2.19 18.73 5.47
CA TRP A 239 -1.20 17.66 5.44
C TRP A 239 0.16 18.05 6.03
N LEU A 240 0.37 19.33 6.36
CA LEU A 240 1.61 19.83 6.95
C LEU A 240 2.12 19.02 8.15
N PRO A 241 1.27 18.53 9.08
CA PRO A 241 1.75 17.68 10.18
C PRO A 241 2.36 16.35 9.71
N LEU A 242 1.85 15.76 8.63
CA LEU A 242 2.41 14.53 8.05
C LEU A 242 3.66 14.82 7.22
N LEU A 243 3.68 15.93 6.49
CA LEU A 243 4.83 16.35 5.69
C LEU A 243 6.05 16.73 6.56
N ASN A 244 5.84 17.15 7.81
CA ASN A 244 6.90 17.49 8.75
C ASN A 244 7.49 16.29 9.52
N ARG A 245 6.89 15.09 9.41
CA ARG A 245 7.39 13.85 10.04
C ARG A 245 8.56 13.27 9.24
#